data_AF-A0A3B8U9C2-F1
#
_entry.id   AF-A0A3B8U9C2-F1
#
_cell.length_a   1.000
_cell.length_b   1.000
_cell.length_c   1.000
_cell.angle_alpha   90.00
_cell.angle_beta   90.00
_cell.angle_gamma   90.00
#
_symmetry.space_group_name_H-M   'P 1'
#
loop_
_entity.id
_entity.type
_entity.pdbx_description
1 polymer ?
#
loop_
_entity_poly.entity_id
_entity_poly.type
_entity_poly.pdbx_seq_one_letter_code
_entity_poly.pdbx_strand_id
1 'polypeptide(L)' 'MMSKNIKHWLKIRNMTMQELADRLHVSVGTLSYWINAEEIPSYVLKRISEILRVPVENLVGVC' A
#
# COMPACT_ATOMS: atom_id res chain seq x y z
N MET A 1 -3.08 11.24 0.99
CA MET A 1 -1.73 11.34 0.37
C MET A 1 -1.15 9.97 0.09
N MET A 2 -1.21 9.03 1.04
CA MET A 2 -0.83 7.62 0.86
C MET A 2 -1.42 6.92 -0.36
N SER A 3 -2.73 7.06 -0.61
CA SER A 3 -3.39 6.45 -1.76
C SER A 3 -2.75 6.82 -3.10
N LYS A 4 -2.19 8.04 -3.23
CA LYS A 4 -1.47 8.47 -4.44
C LYS A 4 -0.09 7.79 -4.53
N ASN A 5 0.65 7.73 -3.42
CA ASN A 5 1.97 7.10 -3.37
C ASN A 5 1.91 5.59 -3.64
N ILE A 6 0.96 4.89 -3.02
CA ILE A 6 0.79 3.44 -3.23
C ILE A 6 0.41 3.16 -4.69
N LYS A 7 -0.51 3.94 -5.28
CA LYS A 7 -0.86 3.80 -6.71
C LYS A 7 0.33 4.09 -7.63
N HIS A 8 1.17 5.06 -7.28
CA HIS A 8 2.40 5.36 -8.02
C HIS A 8 3.39 4.18 -8.00
N TRP A 9 3.66 3.62 -6.83
CA TRP A 9 4.55 2.46 -6.68
C TRP A 9 3.99 1.20 -7.34
N LEU A 10 2.67 0.98 -7.25
CA LEU A 10 1.99 -0.10 -7.98
C LEU A 10 2.22 0.00 -9.49
N LYS A 11 2.11 1.20 -10.07
CA LYS A 11 2.39 1.44 -11.48
C LYS A 11 3.87 1.18 -11.83
N ILE A 12 4.81 1.63 -11.00
CA ILE A 12 6.26 1.37 -11.20
C ILE A 12 6.55 -0.13 -11.17
N ARG A 13 5.87 -0.86 -10.29
CA ARG A 13 6.10 -2.30 -10.08
C ARG A 13 5.22 -3.18 -10.96
N ASN A 14 4.51 -2.57 -11.91
CA ASN A 14 3.56 -3.24 -12.81
C ASN A 14 2.61 -4.18 -12.05
N MET A 15 2.11 -3.72 -10.91
CA MET A 15 1.26 -4.46 -10.00
C MET A 15 -0.10 -3.76 -9.87
N THR A 16 -1.16 -4.52 -9.85
CA THR A 16 -2.52 -4.04 -9.68
C THR A 16 -2.92 -3.97 -8.20
N MET A 17 -4.00 -3.23 -7.91
CA MET A 17 -4.61 -3.21 -6.57
C MET A 17 -5.09 -4.61 -6.15
N GLN A 18 -5.58 -5.41 -7.10
CA GLN A 18 -6.02 -6.79 -6.84
C GLN A 18 -4.84 -7.66 -6.41
N GLU A 19 -3.73 -7.65 -7.16
CA GLU A 19 -2.55 -8.45 -6.81
C GLU A 19 -1.94 -8.07 -5.46
N LEU A 20 -1.96 -6.78 -5.11
CA LEU A 20 -1.52 -6.35 -3.78
C LEU A 20 -2.46 -6.86 -2.68
N ALA A 21 -3.77 -6.80 -2.91
CA ALA A 21 -4.77 -7.32 -1.97
C ALA A 21 -4.63 -8.84 -1.80
N ASP A 22 -4.42 -9.57 -2.89
CA ASP A 22 -4.20 -11.02 -2.90
C ASP A 22 -2.95 -11.39 -2.10
N ARG A 23 -1.83 -10.67 -2.30
CA ARG A 23 -0.58 -10.87 -1.53
C ARG A 23 -0.72 -10.49 -0.05
N LEU A 24 -1.62 -9.56 0.26
CA LEU A 24 -1.95 -9.19 1.63
C LEU A 24 -2.96 -10.14 2.28
N HIS A 25 -3.58 -11.04 1.51
CA HIS A 25 -4.69 -11.90 1.92
C HIS A 25 -5.88 -11.10 2.45
N VAL A 26 -6.21 -9.99 1.79
CA VAL A 26 -7.36 -9.14 2.13
C VAL A 26 -8.19 -8.84 0.88
N SER A 27 -9.41 -8.37 1.09
CA SER A 27 -10.23 -7.90 -0.04
C SER A 27 -9.68 -6.59 -0.60
N VAL A 28 -9.92 -6.32 -1.89
CA VAL A 28 -9.61 -5.01 -2.49
C VAL A 28 -10.34 -3.87 -1.78
N GLY A 29 -11.55 -4.13 -1.26
CA GLY A 29 -12.29 -3.17 -0.44
C GLY A 29 -11.55 -2.82 0.86
N THR A 30 -11.03 -3.84 1.56
CA THR A 30 -10.20 -3.66 2.76
C THR A 30 -8.92 -2.89 2.45
N LEU A 31 -8.23 -3.24 1.36
CA LEU A 31 -7.04 -2.51 0.93
C LEU A 31 -7.37 -1.05 0.59
N SER A 32 -8.47 -0.82 -0.14
CA SER A 32 -8.95 0.52 -0.49
C SER A 32 -9.29 1.34 0.76
N TYR A 33 -9.95 0.73 1.75
CA TYR A 33 -10.24 1.36 3.03
C TYR A 33 -8.94 1.75 3.75
N TRP A 34 -7.95 0.85 3.82
CA TRP A 34 -6.65 1.17 4.43
C TRP A 34 -5.96 2.33 3.72
N ILE A 35 -5.76 2.29 2.40
CA ILE A 35 -5.01 3.34 1.70
C ILE A 35 -5.67 4.73 1.75
N ASN A 36 -6.98 4.77 2.02
CA ASN A 36 -7.76 6.01 2.13
C ASN A 36 -8.01 6.42 3.59
N ALA A 37 -7.72 5.56 4.57
CA ALA A 37 -7.79 5.90 5.97
C ALA A 37 -6.75 6.96 6.33
N GLU A 38 -7.07 7.81 7.30
CA GLU A 38 -6.12 8.80 7.84
C GLU A 38 -4.99 8.12 8.61
N GLU A 39 -5.26 6.99 9.24
CA GLU A 39 -4.29 6.19 9.98
C GLU A 39 -4.40 4.72 9.57
N ILE A 40 -3.25 4.13 9.22
CA ILE A 40 -3.13 2.71 8.89
C ILE A 40 -2.27 2.05 9.96
N PRO A 41 -2.64 0.86 10.47
CA PRO A 41 -1.80 0.15 11.40
C PRO A 41 -0.39 -0.07 10.86
N SER A 42 0.63 0.15 11.70
CA SER A 42 2.05 0.03 11.34
C SER A 42 2.42 -1.35 10.78
N TYR A 43 1.77 -2.42 11.24
CA TYR A 43 1.99 -3.76 10.72
C TYR A 43 1.54 -3.92 9.25
N VAL A 44 0.45 -3.25 8.84
CA VAL A 44 -0.04 -3.24 7.46
C VAL A 44 0.95 -2.50 6.57
N LEU A 45 1.39 -1.33 7.03
CA LEU A 45 2.39 -0.51 6.34
C LEU A 45 3.68 -1.29 6.08
N LYS A 46 4.18 -2.01 7.08
CA LYS A 46 5.37 -2.84 6.96
C LYS A 46 5.18 -3.95 5.91
N ARG A 47 4.03 -4.65 5.92
CA ARG A 47 3.73 -5.68 4.92
C ARG A 47 3.65 -5.12 3.51
N ILE A 48 3.02 -3.95 3.31
CA ILE A 48 2.95 -3.28 2.00
C ILE A 48 4.36 -2.91 1.54
N SER A 49 5.19 -2.37 2.44
CA SER A 49 6.60 -2.05 2.19
C SER A 49 7.40 -3.28 1.76
N GLU A 50 7.21 -4.42 2.43
CA GLU A 50 7.87 -5.69 2.07
C GLU A 50 7.44 -6.21 0.70
N ILE A 51 6.13 -6.18 0.39
CA ILE A 51 5.59 -6.63 -0.91
C ILE A 51 6.07 -5.73 -2.04
N LEU A 52 6.00 -4.42 -1.84
CA LEU A 52 6.43 -3.42 -2.81
C LEU A 52 7.94 -3.21 -2.78
N ARG A 53 8.71 -3.85 -1.88
CA ARG A 53 10.14 -3.60 -1.61
C ARG A 53 10.49 -2.12 -1.68
N VAL A 54 9.75 -1.30 -0.92
CA VAL A 54 9.88 0.15 -0.86
C VAL A 54 9.82 0.56 0.60
N PRO A 55 10.71 1.44 1.09
CA PRO A 55 10.68 1.95 2.46
C PRO A 55 9.31 2.48 2.87
N VAL A 56 8.90 2.26 4.13
CA VAL A 56 7.59 2.71 4.63
C VAL A 56 7.40 4.23 4.47
N GLU A 57 8.46 5.02 4.70
CA GLU A 57 8.51 6.48 4.48
C GLU A 57 8.00 6.90 3.09
N ASN A 58 8.38 6.16 2.05
CA ASN A 58 8.00 6.41 0.65
C ASN A 58 6.54 6.02 0.37
N LEU A 59 5.90 5.27 1.26
CA LEU A 59 4.48 4.92 1.18
C LEU A 59 3.62 6.01 1.86
N VAL A 60 4.01 6.46 3.05
CA VAL A 60 3.31 7.52 3.80
C VAL A 60 3.50 8.90 3.18
N GLY A 61 4.61 9.11 2.47
CA GLY A 61 4.96 10.42 1.92
C GLY A 61 5.47 11.38 3.00
N VAL A 62 6.23 10.85 3.96
CA VAL A 62 6.94 11.68 4.92
C VAL A 62 8.22 12.13 4.22
N CYS A 63 8.23 13.37 3.73
CA CYS A 63 9.47 14.09 3.47
C CYS A 63 10.08 14.55 4.79
#